data_AF-A0A9E4ATK0-F1
#
_entry.id   AF-A0A9E4ATK0-F1
#
_cell.length_a   1.000
_cell.length_b   1.000
_cell.length_c   1.000
_cell.angle_alpha   90.00
_cell.angle_beta   90.00
_cell.angle_gamma   90.00
#
_symmetry.space_group_name_H-M   'P 1'
#
loop_
_entity.id
_entity.type
_entity.pdbx_description
1 polymer ?
#
loop_
_entity_poly.entity_id
_entity_poly.type
_entity_poly.pdbx_seq_one_letter_code
_entity_poly.pdbx_strand_id
1 'polypeptide(L)'
;MAIVYLEELVKQVPNKYLAVNVIAKRARSLNDELLGAGLSKKQKPVSVATEELASGELTYKKVDPNTSESEMKSIFTSESDDYDAVDKDEQIAELFGESSTEDSDADTDNDVDTEDGDADEENEDEN
;
A
#
# COMPACT_ATOMS: atom_id res chain seq x y z
N MET A 1 8.27 -23.20 7.51
CA MET A 1 9.08 -21.99 7.32
C MET A 1 10.49 -22.39 7.67
N ALA A 2 11.39 -22.33 6.69
CA ALA A 2 12.79 -22.64 6.93
C ALA A 2 13.46 -21.46 7.63
N ILE A 3 14.42 -21.73 8.51
CA ILE A 3 15.29 -20.68 9.04
C ILE A 3 16.32 -20.40 7.95
N VAL A 4 16.25 -19.21 7.37
CA VAL A 4 17.22 -18.71 6.39
C VAL A 4 18.27 -17.91 7.13
N TYR A 5 19.54 -18.22 6.90
CA TYR A 5 20.64 -17.51 7.51
C TYR A 5 21.20 -16.42 6.61
N LEU A 6 21.78 -15.38 7.20
CA LEU A 6 22.26 -14.21 6.45
C LEU A 6 23.37 -14.58 5.46
N GLU A 7 24.19 -15.58 5.78
CA GLU A 7 25.27 -16.08 4.93
C GLU A 7 24.72 -16.65 3.61
N GLU A 8 23.51 -17.20 3.61
CA GLU A 8 22.85 -17.72 2.41
C GLU A 8 22.40 -16.59 1.49
N LEU A 9 21.89 -15.49 2.08
CA LEU A 9 21.50 -14.29 1.33
C LEU A 9 22.71 -13.57 0.72
N VAL A 10 23.82 -13.51 1.46
CA VAL A 10 25.04 -12.81 1.02
C VAL A 10 25.74 -13.53 -0.15
N LYS A 11 25.56 -14.85 -0.27
CA LYS A 11 26.03 -15.61 -1.45
C LYS A 11 25.36 -15.15 -2.75
N GLN A 12 24.11 -14.70 -2.67
CA GLN A 12 23.32 -14.25 -3.82
C GLN A 12 23.46 -12.75 -4.06
N VAL A 13 23.53 -11.97 -2.98
CA VAL A 13 23.67 -10.51 -3.03
C VAL A 13 24.85 -10.08 -2.16
N PRO A 14 25.91 -9.50 -2.71
CA PRO A 14 27.17 -9.25 -1.98
C PRO A 14 27.05 -8.23 -0.84
N ASN A 15 25.90 -7.57 -0.70
CA ASN A 15 25.64 -6.60 0.36
C ASN A 15 24.35 -6.98 1.11
N LYS A 16 24.46 -7.18 2.43
CA LYS A 16 23.34 -7.53 3.30
C LYS A 16 22.18 -6.54 3.26
N TYR A 17 22.45 -5.24 3.20
CA TYR A 17 21.40 -4.20 3.14
C TYR A 17 20.70 -4.23 1.78
N LEU A 18 21.45 -4.51 0.74
CA LEU A 18 20.89 -4.68 -0.59
C LEU A 18 20.02 -5.94 -0.68
N ALA A 19 20.43 -7.04 -0.04
CA ALA A 19 19.61 -8.24 0.07
C ALA A 19 18.25 -7.94 0.73
N VAL A 20 18.24 -7.16 1.82
CA VAL A 20 17.01 -6.70 2.47
C VAL A 20 16.14 -5.86 1.52
N ASN A 21 16.74 -4.95 0.76
CA ASN A 21 15.99 -4.15 -0.21
C ASN A 21 15.37 -5.01 -1.33
N VAL A 22 16.10 -6.01 -1.82
CA VAL A 22 15.62 -6.97 -2.81
C VAL A 22 14.45 -7.79 -2.27
N ILE A 23 14.58 -8.33 -1.05
CA ILE A 23 13.50 -9.06 -0.36
C ILE A 23 12.28 -8.16 -0.18
N ALA A 24 12.47 -6.93 0.30
CA ALA A 24 11.37 -5.99 0.53
C ALA A 24 10.63 -5.65 -0.77
N LYS A 25 11.37 -5.44 -1.87
CA LYS A 25 10.76 -5.20 -3.18
C LYS A 25 9.92 -6.40 -3.63
N ARG A 26 10.48 -7.61 -3.57
CA ARG A 26 9.77 -8.83 -3.97
C ARG A 26 8.55 -9.11 -3.08
N ALA A 27 8.66 -8.89 -1.78
CA ALA A 27 7.56 -9.07 -0.84
C ALA A 27 6.38 -8.13 -1.13
N ARG A 28 6.64 -6.89 -1.57
CA ARG A 28 5.57 -5.96 -2.02
C ARG A 28 4.88 -6.48 -3.28
N SER A 29 5.63 -6.87 -4.30
CA SER A 29 5.06 -7.46 -5.53
C SER A 29 4.17 -8.67 -5.23
N LEU A 30 4.63 -9.57 -4.36
CA LEU A 30 3.86 -10.72 -3.92
C LEU A 30 2.57 -10.36 -3.16
N ASN A 31 2.50 -9.18 -2.56
CA ASN A 31 1.33 -8.68 -1.86
C ASN A 31 0.34 -8.06 -2.85
N ASP A 32 0.85 -7.24 -3.78
CA ASP A 32 0.06 -6.60 -4.83
C ASP A 32 -0.60 -7.65 -5.75
N GLU A 33 0.14 -8.68 -6.14
CA GLU A 33 -0.39 -9.84 -6.90
C GLU A 33 -1.59 -10.50 -6.18
N LEU A 34 -1.56 -10.52 -4.86
CA LEU A 34 -2.56 -11.20 -4.04
C LEU A 34 -3.79 -10.34 -3.78
N LEU A 35 -3.59 -9.04 -3.52
CA LEU A 35 -4.69 -8.06 -3.46
C LEU A 35 -5.44 -8.05 -4.79
N GLY A 36 -4.73 -8.06 -5.92
CA GLY A 36 -5.35 -8.12 -7.25
C GLY A 36 -6.15 -9.40 -7.50
N ALA A 37 -5.76 -10.52 -6.88
CA ALA A 37 -6.49 -11.79 -6.95
C ALA A 37 -7.59 -11.94 -5.87
N GLY A 38 -7.67 -11.02 -4.89
CA GLY A 38 -8.57 -11.12 -3.74
C GLY A 38 -8.26 -12.30 -2.80
N LEU A 39 -7.04 -12.85 -2.86
CA LEU A 39 -6.65 -14.04 -2.09
C LEU A 39 -5.82 -13.64 -0.86
N SER A 40 -5.96 -14.40 0.23
CA SER A 40 -5.07 -14.29 1.38
C SER A 40 -4.03 -15.41 1.35
N LYS A 41 -2.76 -15.07 1.64
CA LYS A 41 -1.66 -16.05 1.54
C LYS A 41 -1.55 -16.82 2.85
N LYS A 42 -1.34 -18.14 2.75
CA LYS A 42 -1.00 -18.99 3.89
C LYS A 42 0.35 -18.63 4.53
N GLN A 43 1.26 -18.01 3.77
CA GLN A 43 2.61 -17.63 4.21
C GLN A 43 2.86 -16.14 4.00
N LYS A 44 3.52 -15.50 4.95
CA LYS A 44 3.84 -14.07 4.88
C LYS A 44 4.70 -13.77 3.64
N PRO A 45 4.42 -12.70 2.86
CA PRO A 45 5.20 -12.37 1.66
C PRO A 45 6.70 -12.22 1.90
N VAL A 46 7.09 -11.66 3.04
CA VAL A 46 8.50 -11.51 3.43
C VAL A 46 9.19 -12.86 3.59
N SER A 47 8.50 -13.85 4.19
CA SER A 47 9.03 -15.20 4.35
C SER A 47 9.27 -15.86 2.99
N VAL A 48 8.30 -15.78 2.09
CA VAL A 48 8.40 -16.34 0.73
C VAL A 48 9.55 -15.69 -0.03
N ALA A 49 9.63 -14.35 -0.04
CA ALA A 49 10.70 -13.63 -0.73
C ALA A 49 12.11 -13.94 -0.16
N THR A 50 12.20 -14.22 1.14
CA THR A 50 13.47 -14.59 1.78
C THR A 50 13.90 -15.99 1.34
N GLU A 51 12.97 -16.95 1.28
CA GLU A 51 13.22 -18.31 0.79
C GLU A 51 13.57 -18.32 -0.72
N GLU A 52 12.85 -17.53 -1.55
CA GLU A 52 13.15 -17.34 -2.98
C GLU A 52 14.56 -16.76 -3.21
N LEU A 53 15.00 -15.81 -2.37
CA LEU A 53 16.36 -15.28 -2.47
C LEU A 53 17.39 -16.32 -2.05
N ALA A 54 17.17 -17.03 -0.94
CA ALA A 54 18.11 -18.05 -0.46
C ALA A 54 18.26 -19.24 -1.42
N SER A 55 17.17 -19.65 -2.09
CA SER A 55 17.18 -20.71 -3.10
C SER A 55 17.90 -20.31 -4.40
N GLY A 56 18.13 -19.01 -4.60
CA GLY A 56 18.69 -18.45 -5.84
C GLY A 56 17.65 -18.27 -6.96
N GLU A 57 16.36 -18.43 -6.68
CA GLU A 57 15.28 -18.14 -7.63
C GLU A 57 15.16 -16.63 -7.89
N LEU A 58 15.38 -15.82 -6.86
CA LEU A 58 15.47 -14.37 -6.97
C LEU A 58 16.94 -13.94 -7.12
N THR A 59 17.26 -13.26 -8.23
CA THR A 59 18.63 -12.77 -8.49
C THR A 59 18.69 -11.25 -8.57
N TYR A 60 19.80 -10.68 -8.13
CA TYR A 60 20.08 -9.25 -8.24
C TYR A 60 21.07 -8.98 -9.37
N LYS A 61 20.71 -8.11 -10.31
CA LYS A 61 21.60 -7.62 -11.37
C LYS A 61 21.79 -6.11 -11.23
N LYS A 62 23.05 -5.67 -11.29
CA LYS A 62 23.37 -4.25 -11.42
C LYS A 62 23.06 -3.84 -12.85
N VAL A 63 22.24 -2.82 -13.02
CA VAL A 63 21.99 -2.21 -14.32
C VAL A 63 22.88 -0.98 -14.40
N ASP A 64 23.76 -0.94 -15.40
CA ASP A 64 24.58 0.24 -15.64
C ASP A 64 23.71 1.35 -16.20
N PRO A 65 23.74 2.57 -15.64
CA PRO A 65 22.88 3.68 -16.06
C PRO A 65 23.18 4.19 -17.48
N ASN A 66 24.28 3.73 -18.10
CA ASN A 66 24.65 4.05 -19.49
C ASN A 66 24.25 2.96 -20.51
N THR A 67 23.55 1.91 -20.08
CA THR A 67 23.01 0.91 -21.01
C THR A 67 21.79 1.53 -21.69
N SER A 68 21.94 1.92 -22.96
CA SER A 68 20.90 2.54 -23.77
C SER A 68 19.59 1.74 -23.71
N GLU A 69 18.57 2.35 -23.09
CA GLU A 69 17.19 1.90 -23.09
C GLU A 69 16.65 1.95 -24.53
N SER A 70 16.87 0.89 -25.30
CA SER A 70 16.41 0.82 -26.70
C SER A 70 14.90 0.60 -26.83
N GLU A 71 14.13 0.42 -25.75
CA GLU A 71 12.71 0.09 -25.87
C GLU A 71 11.83 0.71 -24.77
N MET A 72 12.08 1.97 -24.37
CA MET A 72 10.95 2.76 -23.84
C MET A 72 10.09 3.20 -25.01
N LYS A 73 9.09 2.38 -25.35
CA LYS A 73 8.00 2.79 -26.25
C LYS A 73 7.39 4.05 -25.66
N SER A 74 7.67 5.19 -26.29
CA SER A 74 7.13 6.48 -25.90
C SER A 74 5.62 6.35 -25.71
N ILE A 75 5.16 6.46 -24.46
CA ILE A 75 3.73 6.55 -24.13
C ILE A 75 3.11 7.81 -24.74
N PHE A 76 3.96 8.75 -25.13
CA PHE A 76 3.62 9.93 -25.91
C PHE A 76 3.88 9.65 -27.39
N THR A 77 3.20 8.66 -27.96
CA THR A 77 2.91 8.69 -29.39
C THR A 77 1.60 9.43 -29.52
N SER A 78 1.70 10.61 -30.12
CA SER A 78 0.58 11.49 -30.42
C SER A 78 -0.35 10.82 -31.43
N GLU A 79 -1.26 9.97 -30.95
CA GLU A 79 -2.52 9.70 -31.65
C GLU A 79 -3.43 10.87 -31.31
N SER A 80 -3.19 12.00 -31.98
CA SER A 80 -4.15 13.09 -32.05
C SER A 80 -5.22 12.68 -33.05
N ASP A 81 -6.17 11.86 -32.62
CA ASP A 81 -7.40 11.65 -33.35
C ASP A 81 -8.58 11.78 -32.38
N ASP A 82 -9.29 12.89 -32.54
CA ASP A 82 -10.72 13.03 -32.28
C ASP A 82 -11.22 13.08 -30.81
N TYR A 83 -10.72 14.05 -30.03
CA TYR A 83 -11.54 14.58 -28.94
C TYR A 83 -12.43 15.68 -29.49
N ASP A 84 -13.69 15.34 -29.75
CA ASP A 84 -14.77 16.29 -29.98
C ASP A 84 -14.78 17.28 -28.80
N ALA A 85 -14.69 18.57 -29.09
CA ALA A 85 -14.60 19.60 -28.08
C ALA A 85 -15.95 19.69 -27.36
N VAL A 86 -16.08 18.92 -26.27
CA VAL A 86 -17.23 18.99 -25.37
C VAL A 86 -17.24 20.41 -24.79
N ASP A 87 -18.27 21.18 -25.15
CA ASP A 87 -18.45 22.56 -24.73
C ASP A 87 -18.46 22.61 -23.20
N LYS A 88 -17.50 23.30 -22.59
CA LYS A 88 -17.27 23.30 -21.14
C LYS A 88 -18.40 23.98 -20.35
N ASP A 89 -19.28 24.65 -21.07
CA ASP A 89 -20.26 25.56 -20.48
C ASP A 89 -21.53 24.83 -19.99
N GLU A 90 -21.78 23.58 -20.42
CA GLU A 90 -23.02 22.86 -20.03
C GLU A 90 -22.91 22.03 -18.73
N GLN A 91 -21.71 21.63 -18.28
CA GLN A 91 -21.60 20.76 -17.08
C GLN A 91 -21.48 21.50 -15.73
N ILE A 92 -21.15 22.79 -15.71
CA ILE A 92 -21.05 23.54 -14.44
C ILE A 92 -22.44 23.77 -13.84
N ALA A 93 -23.47 23.90 -14.68
CA ALA A 93 -24.84 24.13 -14.24
C ALA A 93 -25.52 22.89 -13.63
N GLU A 94 -25.19 21.68 -14.10
CA GLU A 94 -25.74 20.43 -13.54
C GLU A 94 -25.09 20.02 -12.20
N LEU A 95 -23.83 20.42 -11.95
CA LEU A 95 -23.12 20.08 -10.71
C LEU A 95 -23.49 21.00 -9.54
N PHE A 96 -23.96 22.22 -9.82
CA PHE A 96 -24.33 23.23 -8.82
C PHE A 96 -25.82 23.58 -8.87
N GLY A 97 -26.67 22.57 -9.13
CA GLY A 97 -28.12 22.70 -9.03
C GLY A 97 -28.53 23.39 -7.73
N GLU A 98 -29.10 24.58 -7.88
CA GLU A 98 -29.75 25.35 -6.82
C GLU A 98 -30.80 24.51 -6.08
N SER A 99 -30.59 24.28 -4.78
CA SER A 99 -31.63 24.25 -3.74
C SER A 99 -30.92 23.93 -2.42
N SER A 100 -31.19 24.50 -1.26
CA SER A 100 -32.01 25.62 -0.81
C SER A 100 -31.50 25.86 0.61
N THR A 101 -31.35 27.11 1.00
CA THR A 101 -31.29 27.50 2.41
C THR A 101 -32.62 27.08 3.06
N GLU A 102 -32.61 26.05 3.90
CA GLU A 102 -33.65 25.83 4.89
C GLU A 102 -32.96 25.56 6.23
N ASP A 103 -32.90 26.62 7.02
CA ASP A 103 -32.74 26.55 8.47
C ASP A 103 -33.84 25.65 9.04
N SER A 104 -33.46 24.58 9.72
CA SER A 104 -34.33 23.96 10.71
C SER A 104 -33.50 23.51 11.89
N ASP A 105 -33.47 24.38 12.90
CA ASP A 105 -33.10 24.06 14.26
C ASP A 105 -33.93 22.85 14.73
N ALA A 106 -33.23 21.78 15.13
CA ALA A 106 -33.81 20.71 15.92
C ALA A 106 -32.80 20.32 16.99
N ASP A 107 -32.91 21.00 18.12
CA ASP A 107 -32.36 20.56 19.40
C ASP A 107 -32.77 19.11 19.65
N THR A 108 -31.80 18.21 19.70
CA THR A 108 -31.96 16.94 20.42
C THR A 108 -30.82 16.83 21.42
N ASP A 109 -31.03 17.48 22.56
CA ASP A 109 -30.40 17.12 23.82
C ASP A 109 -30.73 15.64 24.09
N ASN A 110 -29.75 14.76 23.94
CA ASN A 110 -29.80 13.44 24.53
C ASN A 110 -28.61 13.32 25.48
N ASP A 111 -28.78 13.95 26.64
CA ASP A 111 -27.97 13.76 27.82
C ASP A 111 -28.02 12.27 28.23
N VAL A 112 -27.00 11.51 27.83
CA VAL A 112 -26.64 10.28 28.53
C VAL A 112 -25.71 10.67 29.66
N ASP A 113 -26.32 10.99 30.81
CA ASP A 113 -25.68 10.94 32.12
C ASP A 113 -25.19 9.49 32.35
N THR A 114 -23.92 9.24 32.09
CA THR A 114 -23.26 8.07 32.67
C THR A 114 -22.65 8.55 33.98
N GLU A 115 -23.40 8.36 35.06
CA GLU A 115 -22.96 8.70 36.41
C GLU A 115 -21.61 8.04 36.72
N ASP A 116 -20.73 8.87 37.28
CA ASP A 116 -19.47 8.51 37.91
C ASP A 116 -19.66 7.40 38.94
N GLY A 117 -19.17 6.21 38.61
CA GLY A 117 -18.96 5.13 39.57
C GLY A 117 -17.52 5.14 40.07
N ASP A 118 -17.23 6.05 41.02
CA ASP A 118 -16.06 5.94 41.89
C ASP A 118 -16.12 4.61 42.66
N ALA A 119 -15.14 3.74 42.41
CA ALA A 119 -14.79 2.65 43.32
C ALA A 119 -13.26 2.55 43.36
N ASP A 120 -12.67 3.40 44.20
CA ASP A 120 -11.39 3.13 44.86
C ASP A 120 -11.51 1.77 45.58
N GLU A 121 -10.75 0.78 45.15
CA GLU A 121 -10.27 -0.27 46.05
C GLU A 121 -8.75 -0.37 45.89
N GLU A 122 -8.07 0.43 46.71
CA GLU A 122 -6.72 0.13 47.17
C GLU A 122 -6.71 -1.28 47.76
N ASN A 123 -5.90 -2.17 47.18
CA ASN A 123 -5.32 -3.27 47.93
C ASN A 123 -3.81 -3.22 47.74
N GLU A 124 -3.18 -2.43 48.61
CA GLU A 124 -1.88 -2.79 49.14
C GLU A 124 -2.05 -4.12 49.88
N ASP A 125 -1.25 -5.13 49.54
CA ASP A 125 -0.52 -5.87 50.55
C ASP A 125 0.56 -6.72 49.87
N GLU A 126 1.78 -6.26 50.09
CA GLU A 126 3.01 -7.03 50.00
C GLU A 126 2.94 -8.26 50.92
N ASN A 127 3.26 -9.45 50.41
CA ASN A 127 4.26 -10.38 50.98
C ASN A 127 4.48 -11.60 50.06
#